data_AF-A0ABD1FDL0-F1
#
_entry.id   AF-A0ABD1FDL0-F1
#
_cell.length_a   1.000
_cell.length_b   1.000
_cell.length_c   1.000
_cell.angle_alpha   90.00
_cell.angle_beta   90.00
_cell.angle_gamma   90.00
#
_symmetry.space_group_name_H-M   'P 1'
#
loop_
_entity.id
_entity.type
_entity.pdbx_description
1 polymer ?
#
loop_
_entity_poly.entity_id
_entity_poly.type
_entity_poly.pdbx_seq_one_letter_code
_entity_poly.pdbx_strand_id
1 'polypeptide(L)'
;MTKEILFEIINYVEAAGFPIVAVVSDLGGGNRSLHNELDISINKTWFTNPSNGHKICVFADVPHLIKLIRNHFVDDGFIINGKEICKSTVEEVLRLTKKSDVNIAYKISFENLVVKGAARQKVKLATKLFSHTVSRAILRMGTNGQLKTPNWLECSEFFKKVNDWFDCLNVKVPEIDSRDRLKAFGLALDDQVRIIDEMTNLMTTMRVKGKRNLLPFQLGVIITNNSLKILLQEIQERFQAKYLLTYRLNQDVLENFFGVLRAKGGLHDHPDTLEFKYRLRSYILGQNEGSLSEYSNTEIDDTPDFHAENLGAKYISQICSTNDYSIADDAKIDEIDFGDIVYDGLENIGGFISHKLQLNNCISADDTSNTSNTWCNQLSEGGLDQPTPELMQHLQKLELIFVTFNGDTLKCCKNYLKTLLELSTNINCNEAVKKLFFRCRMFFRIRHLNKDLSDKTISRKRKINKISQ
;
A
#
# COMPACT_ATOMS: atom_id res chain seq x y z
N MET A 1 16.26 11.87 -24.14
CA MET A 1 15.26 12.83 -24.65
C MET A 1 15.93 14.19 -24.71
N THR A 2 15.80 14.92 -25.81
CA THR A 2 16.27 16.33 -25.92
C THR A 2 15.05 17.23 -26.13
N LYS A 3 15.23 18.54 -25.96
CA LYS A 3 14.18 19.54 -26.18
C LYS A 3 13.65 19.51 -27.62
N GLU A 4 14.54 19.36 -28.60
CA GLU A 4 14.21 19.34 -30.02
C GLU A 4 13.29 18.16 -30.35
N ILE A 5 13.67 16.95 -29.93
CA ILE A 5 12.87 15.74 -30.16
C ILE A 5 11.53 15.83 -29.44
N LEU A 6 11.51 16.34 -28.20
CA LEU A 6 10.26 16.52 -27.46
C LEU A 6 9.31 17.48 -28.19
N PHE A 7 9.82 18.62 -28.68
CA PHE A 7 8.99 19.62 -29.35
C PHE A 7 8.51 19.13 -30.72
N GLU A 8 9.35 18.38 -31.44
CA GLU A 8 8.95 17.71 -32.68
C GLU A 8 7.79 16.73 -32.43
N ILE A 9 7.90 15.86 -31.42
CA ILE A 9 6.84 14.93 -31.03
C ILE A 9 5.55 15.69 -30.67
N ILE A 10 5.66 16.77 -29.89
CA ILE A 10 4.48 17.57 -29.51
C ILE A 10 3.80 18.13 -30.75
N ASN A 11 4.56 18.71 -31.68
CA ASN A 11 3.99 19.27 -32.90
C ASN A 11 3.28 18.21 -33.76
N TYR A 12 3.82 17.00 -33.88
CA TYR A 12 3.16 15.92 -34.62
C TYR A 12 1.86 15.46 -33.97
N VAL A 13 1.84 15.30 -32.65
CA VAL A 13 0.66 14.82 -31.92
C VAL A 13 -0.45 15.88 -31.90
N GLU A 14 -0.09 17.15 -31.70
CA GLU A 14 -1.04 18.28 -31.78
C GLU A 14 -1.60 18.44 -33.19
N ALA A 15 -0.76 18.33 -34.23
CA ALA A 15 -1.21 18.36 -35.63
C ALA A 15 -2.16 17.20 -35.98
N ALA A 16 -2.04 16.06 -35.29
CA ALA A 16 -2.97 14.94 -35.42
C ALA A 16 -4.29 15.17 -34.65
N GLY A 17 -4.45 16.29 -33.94
CA GLY A 17 -5.66 16.65 -33.21
C GLY A 17 -5.72 16.15 -31.78
N PHE A 18 -4.60 15.70 -31.20
CA PHE A 18 -4.53 15.26 -29.80
C PHE A 18 -3.83 16.32 -28.93
N PRO A 19 -4.57 17.01 -28.04
CA PRO A 19 -3.98 18.03 -27.19
C PRO A 19 -3.04 17.42 -26.15
N ILE A 20 -1.81 17.94 -26.07
CA ILE A 20 -0.86 17.58 -25.01
C ILE A 20 -0.94 18.63 -23.90
N VAL A 21 -1.23 18.16 -22.69
CA VAL A 21 -1.38 19.00 -21.48
C VAL A 21 -0.32 18.72 -20.43
N ALA A 22 0.33 17.56 -20.49
CA ALA A 22 1.32 17.14 -19.52
C ALA A 22 2.37 16.20 -20.12
N VAL A 23 3.55 16.18 -19.51
CA VAL A 23 4.60 15.18 -19.75
C VAL A 23 5.05 14.60 -18.41
N VAL A 24 5.34 13.30 -18.40
CA VAL A 24 5.82 12.58 -17.21
C VAL A 24 7.21 12.03 -17.50
N SER A 25 8.14 12.17 -16.55
CA SER A 25 9.45 11.54 -16.64
C SER A 25 9.93 11.03 -15.28
N ASP A 26 10.90 10.11 -15.28
CA ASP A 26 11.70 9.87 -14.08
C ASP A 26 12.63 11.07 -13.78
N LEU A 27 13.43 10.95 -12.71
CA LEU A 27 14.41 11.95 -12.29
C LEU A 27 15.86 11.56 -12.62
N GLY A 28 16.05 10.76 -13.67
CA GLY A 28 17.37 10.40 -14.20
C GLY A 28 18.17 11.62 -14.64
N GLY A 29 19.49 11.47 -14.77
CA GLY A 29 20.39 12.58 -15.15
C GLY A 29 19.98 13.30 -16.43
N GLY A 30 19.66 12.55 -17.49
CA GLY A 30 19.23 13.12 -18.77
C GLY A 30 17.89 13.88 -18.68
N ASN A 31 16.92 13.36 -17.93
CA ASN A 31 15.62 14.03 -17.75
C ASN A 31 15.76 15.30 -16.92
N ARG A 32 16.66 15.33 -15.93
CA ARG A 32 16.98 16.56 -15.19
C ARG A 32 17.67 17.61 -16.06
N SER A 33 18.54 17.21 -17.00
CA SER A 33 19.10 18.15 -17.98
C SER A 33 18.01 18.75 -18.86
N LEU A 34 17.07 17.93 -19.35
CA LEU A 34 15.92 18.40 -20.12
C LEU A 34 15.03 19.36 -19.30
N HIS A 35 14.78 19.06 -18.02
CA HIS A 35 14.03 19.97 -17.14
C HIS A 35 14.71 21.34 -17.05
N ASN A 36 16.04 21.38 -16.93
CA ASN A 36 16.79 22.64 -16.93
C ASN A 36 16.68 23.39 -18.27
N GLU A 37 16.78 22.70 -19.41
CA GLU A 37 16.64 23.29 -20.75
C GLU A 37 15.22 23.86 -21.05
N LEU A 38 14.23 23.38 -20.31
CA LEU A 38 12.84 23.84 -20.34
C LEU A 38 12.52 24.88 -19.25
N ASP A 39 13.53 25.33 -18.49
CA ASP A 39 13.41 26.24 -17.35
C ASP A 39 12.45 25.74 -16.25
N ILE A 40 12.41 24.42 -16.05
CA ILE A 40 11.58 23.80 -15.03
C ILE A 40 12.24 23.95 -13.66
N SER A 41 11.47 24.45 -12.71
CA SER A 41 11.88 24.62 -11.31
C SER A 41 10.69 24.40 -10.39
N ILE A 42 10.90 24.41 -9.08
CA ILE A 42 9.82 24.31 -8.11
C ILE A 42 8.76 25.42 -8.24
N ASN A 43 9.12 26.58 -8.84
CA ASN A 43 8.23 27.72 -9.03
C ASN A 43 7.59 27.76 -10.43
N LYS A 44 8.20 27.11 -11.42
CA LYS A 44 7.72 27.03 -12.79
C LYS A 44 7.75 25.57 -13.23
N THR A 45 6.62 24.89 -13.11
CA THR A 45 6.51 23.45 -13.32
C THR A 45 5.86 23.10 -14.67
N TRP A 46 5.93 24.02 -15.62
CA TRP A 46 5.36 23.88 -16.96
C TRP A 46 6.22 24.63 -17.97
N PHE A 47 6.08 24.26 -19.24
CA PHE A 47 6.65 24.99 -20.36
C PHE A 47 5.59 25.27 -21.43
N THR A 48 5.87 26.20 -22.32
CA THR A 48 4.95 26.61 -23.39
C THR A 48 4.92 25.56 -24.49
N ASN A 49 3.72 25.12 -24.88
CA ASN A 49 3.48 24.23 -25.99
C ASN A 49 3.96 24.90 -27.30
N PRO A 50 4.88 24.28 -28.07
CA PRO A 50 5.42 24.86 -29.30
C PRO A 50 4.40 25.05 -30.44
N SER A 51 3.28 24.32 -30.42
CA SER A 51 2.25 24.40 -31.46
C SER A 51 1.18 25.46 -31.21
N ASN A 52 0.74 25.60 -29.96
CA ASN A 52 -0.48 26.36 -29.63
C ASN A 52 -0.31 27.37 -28.48
N GLY A 53 0.87 27.42 -27.84
CA GLY A 53 1.15 28.39 -26.77
C GLY A 53 0.54 28.06 -25.40
N HIS A 54 -0.27 27.00 -25.27
CA HIS A 54 -0.81 26.58 -23.98
C HIS A 54 0.26 25.98 -23.07
N LYS A 55 -0.04 25.82 -21.77
CA LYS A 55 0.91 25.21 -20.84
C LYS A 55 0.94 23.68 -21.01
N ILE A 56 2.14 23.11 -20.96
CA ILE A 56 2.38 21.68 -20.76
C ILE A 56 3.02 21.50 -19.38
N CYS A 57 2.29 20.85 -18.47
CA CYS A 57 2.73 20.61 -17.11
C CYS A 57 3.74 19.46 -17.04
N VAL A 58 4.77 19.58 -16.21
CA VAL A 58 5.81 18.56 -16.04
C VAL A 58 5.59 17.80 -14.74
N PHE A 59 5.53 16.47 -14.83
CA PHE A 59 5.35 15.57 -13.70
C PHE A 59 6.58 14.67 -13.53
N ALA A 60 6.90 14.38 -12.28
CA ALA A 60 7.80 13.28 -11.96
C ALA A 60 6.99 12.03 -11.67
N ASP A 61 7.54 10.86 -12.02
CA ASP A 61 6.85 9.58 -11.83
C ASP A 61 6.56 9.27 -10.34
N VAL A 62 5.29 9.35 -9.94
CA VAL A 62 4.86 9.24 -8.53
C VAL A 62 5.19 7.87 -7.90
N PRO A 63 4.93 6.72 -8.57
CA PRO A 63 5.43 5.42 -8.13
C PRO A 63 6.95 5.37 -7.90
N HIS A 64 7.75 6.06 -8.72
CA HIS A 64 9.17 6.19 -8.47
C HIS A 64 9.49 7.07 -7.26
N LEU A 65 8.79 8.19 -7.09
CA LEU A 65 8.97 9.09 -5.94
C LEU A 65 8.72 8.38 -4.60
N ILE A 66 7.63 7.60 -4.46
CA ILE A 66 7.37 6.87 -3.21
C ILE A 66 8.45 5.81 -2.93
N LYS A 67 9.03 5.18 -3.97
CA LYS A 67 10.19 4.28 -3.83
C LYS A 67 11.41 5.02 -3.29
N LEU A 68 11.68 6.23 -3.78
CA LEU A 68 12.80 7.05 -3.31
C LEU A 68 12.60 7.53 -1.87
N ILE A 69 11.38 7.98 -1.52
CA ILE A 69 11.02 8.31 -0.13
C ILE A 69 11.29 7.11 0.79
N ARG A 70 10.88 5.90 0.38
CA ARG A 70 11.14 4.67 1.14
C ARG A 70 12.64 4.42 1.29
N ASN A 71 13.39 4.49 0.20
CA ASN A 71 14.82 4.20 0.21
C ASN A 71 15.56 5.13 1.17
N HIS A 72 15.32 6.44 1.11
CA HIS A 72 15.95 7.40 2.02
C HIS A 72 15.49 7.25 3.47
N PHE A 73 14.21 6.95 3.73
CA PHE A 73 13.72 6.66 5.07
C PHE A 73 14.44 5.44 5.71
N VAL A 74 14.62 4.39 4.92
CA VAL A 74 15.22 3.12 5.35
C VAL A 74 16.74 3.22 5.51
N ASP A 75 17.40 3.91 4.59
CA ASP A 75 18.87 4.00 4.56
C ASP A 75 19.39 5.01 5.59
N ASP A 76 18.82 6.22 5.57
CA ASP A 76 19.37 7.38 6.28
C ASP A 76 18.42 7.90 7.38
N GLY A 77 17.12 7.95 7.08
CA GLY A 77 16.13 8.68 7.87
C GLY A 77 16.00 10.15 7.49
N PHE A 78 15.10 10.86 8.16
CA PHE A 78 14.78 12.27 7.89
C PHE A 78 14.86 13.10 9.16
N ILE A 79 15.20 14.39 9.00
CA ILE A 79 15.09 15.42 10.02
C ILE A 79 13.89 16.30 9.67
N ILE A 80 12.89 16.33 10.55
CA ILE A 80 11.66 17.12 10.41
C ILE A 80 11.56 18.01 11.66
N ASN A 81 11.55 19.33 11.48
CA ASN A 81 11.49 20.29 12.61
C ASN A 81 12.53 20.02 13.71
N GLY A 82 13.75 19.64 13.32
CA GLY A 82 14.84 19.28 14.25
C GLY A 82 14.74 17.88 14.86
N LYS A 83 13.66 17.13 14.61
CA LYS A 83 13.44 15.78 15.12
C LYS A 83 13.83 14.74 14.08
N GLU A 84 14.64 13.77 14.49
CA GLU A 84 15.05 12.66 13.63
C GLU A 84 13.98 11.55 13.64
N ILE A 85 13.55 11.13 12.45
CA ILE A 85 12.74 9.92 12.24
C ILE A 85 13.52 8.95 11.37
N CYS A 86 13.49 7.66 11.70
CA CYS A 86 14.15 6.62 10.91
C CYS A 86 13.46 5.27 11.09
N LYS A 87 13.98 4.25 10.40
CA LYS A 87 13.39 2.90 10.42
C LYS A 87 13.28 2.24 11.80
N SER A 88 14.01 2.72 12.82
CA SER A 88 14.01 2.13 14.16
C SER A 88 12.62 2.10 14.79
N THR A 89 11.81 3.14 14.58
CA THR A 89 10.42 3.20 15.06
C THR A 89 9.61 2.04 14.48
N VAL A 90 9.75 1.79 13.17
CA VAL A 90 9.03 0.69 12.50
C VAL A 90 9.57 -0.67 12.91
N GLU A 91 10.89 -0.79 13.12
CA GLU A 91 11.48 -2.03 13.65
C GLU A 91 10.95 -2.35 15.05
N GLU A 92 10.81 -1.35 15.92
CA GLU A 92 10.25 -1.53 17.26
C GLU A 92 8.77 -1.95 17.20
N VAL A 93 7.95 -1.27 16.38
CA VAL A 93 6.56 -1.66 16.12
C VAL A 93 6.48 -3.12 15.66
N LEU A 94 7.31 -3.53 14.70
CA LEU A 94 7.35 -4.90 14.20
C LEU A 94 7.78 -5.91 15.28
N ARG A 95 8.76 -5.59 16.14
CA ARG A 95 9.19 -6.48 17.23
C ARG A 95 8.09 -6.71 18.26
N LEU A 96 7.36 -5.65 18.63
CA LEU A 96 6.30 -5.71 19.63
C LEU A 96 5.05 -6.39 19.10
N THR A 97 4.66 -6.12 17.85
CA THR A 97 3.45 -6.69 17.22
C THR A 97 3.61 -8.14 16.75
N LYS A 98 4.84 -8.59 16.46
CA LYS A 98 5.11 -9.98 16.04
C LYS A 98 4.88 -11.04 17.14
N LYS A 99 4.66 -10.64 18.39
CA LYS A 99 4.43 -11.57 19.51
C LYS A 99 3.14 -12.38 19.37
N SER A 100 2.20 -11.92 18.54
CA SER A 100 0.92 -12.60 18.27
C SER A 100 0.60 -12.57 16.78
N ASP A 101 -0.11 -13.60 16.31
CA ASP A 101 -0.69 -13.66 14.97
C ASP A 101 -1.98 -12.82 14.81
N VAL A 102 -2.45 -12.25 15.92
CA VAL A 102 -3.48 -11.19 15.98
C VAL A 102 -2.79 -9.89 16.39
N ASN A 103 -2.60 -8.98 15.44
CA ASN A 103 -1.95 -7.70 15.69
C ASN A 103 -2.36 -6.61 14.70
N ILE A 104 -2.06 -5.36 15.07
CA ILE A 104 -2.43 -4.14 14.33
C ILE A 104 -1.48 -3.79 13.17
N ALA A 105 -0.33 -4.45 13.05
CA ALA A 105 0.70 -4.18 12.03
C ALA A 105 0.85 -5.32 11.00
N TYR A 106 -0.22 -6.08 10.75
CA TYR A 106 -0.20 -7.31 9.95
C TYR A 106 0.22 -7.11 8.47
N LYS A 107 0.09 -5.88 7.93
CA LYS A 107 0.41 -5.54 6.53
C LYS A 107 1.91 -5.44 6.26
N ILE A 108 2.73 -5.28 7.30
CA ILE A 108 4.17 -5.05 7.18
C ILE A 108 5.00 -6.19 7.76
N SER A 109 6.27 -6.21 7.36
CA SER A 109 7.26 -7.20 7.77
C SER A 109 8.65 -6.56 7.75
N PHE A 110 9.64 -7.24 8.32
CA PHE A 110 11.03 -6.80 8.20
C PHE A 110 11.51 -6.76 6.73
N GLU A 111 10.91 -7.51 5.80
CA GLU A 111 11.24 -7.43 4.38
C GLU A 111 10.89 -6.06 3.77
N ASN A 112 9.87 -5.37 4.31
CA ASN A 112 9.53 -4.01 3.89
C ASN A 112 10.60 -2.98 4.29
N LEU A 113 11.43 -3.31 5.29
CA LEU A 113 12.54 -2.48 5.76
C LEU A 113 13.89 -2.95 5.21
N VAL A 114 14.08 -4.24 4.93
CA VAL A 114 15.31 -4.81 4.38
C VAL A 114 15.17 -4.95 2.88
N VAL A 115 15.14 -3.82 2.18
CA VAL A 115 14.91 -3.80 0.74
C VAL A 115 16.24 -3.77 0.00
N LYS A 116 16.66 -4.91 -0.57
CA LYS A 116 17.91 -5.06 -1.34
C LYS A 116 17.65 -5.44 -2.79
N GLY A 117 18.52 -5.00 -3.70
CA GLY A 117 18.50 -5.37 -5.13
C GLY A 117 17.15 -5.09 -5.80
N ALA A 118 16.64 -6.06 -6.55
CA ALA A 118 15.38 -5.97 -7.29
C ALA A 118 14.16 -5.62 -6.43
N ALA A 119 14.16 -5.96 -5.13
CA ALA A 119 13.06 -5.58 -4.23
C ALA A 119 12.92 -4.06 -4.06
N ARG A 120 14.00 -3.28 -4.30
CA ARG A 120 13.94 -1.81 -4.24
C ARG A 120 13.05 -1.22 -5.32
N GLN A 121 12.85 -1.94 -6.42
CA GLN A 121 11.99 -1.52 -7.52
C GLN A 121 10.51 -1.80 -7.29
N LYS A 122 10.15 -2.59 -6.27
CA LYS A 122 8.75 -2.94 -5.98
C LYS A 122 8.02 -1.81 -5.25
N VAL A 123 7.17 -1.09 -5.98
CA VAL A 123 6.31 -0.01 -5.46
C VAL A 123 5.40 -0.52 -4.34
N LYS A 124 4.83 -1.71 -4.50
CA LYS A 124 3.98 -2.39 -3.50
C LYS A 124 4.60 -2.51 -2.11
N LEU A 125 5.93 -2.61 -2.00
CA LEU A 125 6.59 -2.66 -0.69
C LEU A 125 6.65 -1.29 -0.01
N ALA A 126 6.78 -0.22 -0.81
CA ALA A 126 6.79 1.16 -0.32
C ALA A 126 5.40 1.62 0.09
N THR A 127 4.36 1.35 -0.71
CA THR A 127 2.97 1.71 -0.38
C THR A 127 2.45 0.96 0.85
N LYS A 128 2.84 -0.31 1.03
CA LYS A 128 2.53 -1.05 2.26
C LYS A 128 3.19 -0.45 3.50
N LEU A 129 4.43 0.04 3.37
CA LEU A 129 5.15 0.65 4.47
C LEU A 129 4.47 1.97 4.88
N PHE A 130 4.31 2.89 3.93
CA PHE A 130 3.67 4.19 4.16
C PHE A 130 2.16 4.10 4.01
N SER A 131 1.53 3.27 4.84
CA SER A 131 0.07 3.13 4.86
C SER A 131 -0.56 3.77 6.09
N HIS A 132 -1.81 4.21 5.97
CA HIS A 132 -2.61 4.72 7.09
C HIS A 132 -2.61 3.76 8.28
N THR A 133 -2.80 2.45 8.04
CA THR A 133 -2.77 1.44 9.10
C THR A 133 -1.44 1.43 9.88
N VAL A 134 -0.31 1.59 9.20
CA VAL A 134 1.01 1.63 9.86
C VAL A 134 1.21 2.94 10.63
N SER A 135 0.77 4.07 10.07
CA SER A 135 0.74 5.35 10.79
C SER A 135 -0.04 5.24 12.10
N ARG A 136 -1.25 4.68 12.06
CA ARG A 136 -2.11 4.48 13.24
C ARG A 136 -1.50 3.51 14.24
N ALA A 137 -0.85 2.43 13.78
CA ALA A 137 -0.14 1.50 14.67
C ALA A 137 1.00 2.18 15.44
N ILE A 138 1.81 3.03 14.77
CA ILE A 138 2.85 3.82 15.45
C ILE A 138 2.23 4.76 16.48
N LEU A 139 1.15 5.48 16.11
CA LEU A 139 0.46 6.40 17.01
C LEU A 139 -0.08 5.68 18.25
N ARG A 140 -0.83 4.59 18.05
CA ARG A 140 -1.44 3.78 19.12
C ARG A 140 -0.41 3.30 20.14
N MET A 141 0.67 2.69 19.65
CA MET A 141 1.70 2.15 20.52
C MET A 141 2.48 3.26 21.23
N GLY A 142 2.70 4.39 20.56
CA GLY A 142 3.31 5.57 21.15
C GLY A 142 2.45 6.17 22.27
N THR A 143 1.15 6.34 22.03
CA THR A 143 0.19 6.87 23.03
C THR A 143 0.05 5.95 24.24
N ASN A 144 0.20 4.64 24.04
CA ASN A 144 0.15 3.65 25.12
C ASN A 144 1.50 3.51 25.86
N GLY A 145 2.51 4.34 25.54
CA GLY A 145 3.83 4.30 26.19
C GLY A 145 4.65 3.05 25.87
N GLN A 146 4.32 2.32 24.79
CA GLN A 146 4.96 1.05 24.43
C GLN A 146 6.23 1.26 23.57
N LEU A 147 6.33 2.40 22.87
CA LEU A 147 7.49 2.73 22.03
C LEU A 147 8.55 3.49 22.81
N LYS A 148 9.79 2.98 22.79
CA LYS A 148 10.96 3.63 23.37
C LYS A 148 11.66 4.54 22.37
N THR A 149 11.48 4.31 21.08
CA THR A 149 12.10 5.12 20.03
C THR A 149 11.57 6.56 20.12
N PRO A 150 12.44 7.58 20.17
CA PRO A 150 12.01 8.97 20.19
C PRO A 150 11.32 9.36 18.89
N ASN A 151 10.57 10.45 18.92
CA ASN A 151 9.92 11.06 17.75
C ASN A 151 8.97 10.10 16.98
N TRP A 152 8.36 9.14 17.69
CA TRP A 152 7.38 8.23 17.11
C TRP A 152 6.14 8.98 16.58
N LEU A 153 5.79 10.11 17.19
CA LEU A 153 4.66 10.94 16.77
C LEU A 153 4.92 11.54 15.38
N GLU A 154 6.09 12.15 15.19
CA GLU A 154 6.52 12.71 13.91
C GLU A 154 6.63 11.62 12.84
N CYS A 155 7.07 10.42 13.23
CA CYS A 155 7.10 9.27 12.32
C CYS A 155 5.68 8.85 11.90
N SER A 156 4.73 8.77 12.83
CA SER A 156 3.33 8.48 12.52
C SER A 156 2.72 9.53 11.59
N GLU A 157 2.93 10.83 11.86
CA GLU A 157 2.44 11.93 11.04
C GLU A 157 3.07 11.93 9.65
N PHE A 158 4.37 11.66 9.54
CA PHE A 158 5.06 11.50 8.26
C PHE A 158 4.42 10.38 7.43
N PHE A 159 4.15 9.22 8.04
CA PHE A 159 3.52 8.10 7.33
C PHE A 159 2.10 8.44 6.85
N LYS A 160 1.32 9.19 7.65
CA LYS A 160 -0.02 9.64 7.24
C LYS A 160 0.05 10.60 6.06
N LYS A 161 0.93 11.61 6.12
CA LYS A 161 1.11 12.60 5.04
C LYS A 161 1.54 11.92 3.74
N VAL A 162 2.48 10.97 3.80
CA VAL A 162 2.92 10.21 2.61
C VAL A 162 1.82 9.31 2.05
N ASN A 163 1.06 8.62 2.92
CA ASN A 163 -0.10 7.81 2.50
C ASN A 163 -1.11 8.68 1.74
N ASP A 164 -1.53 9.78 2.35
CA ASP A 164 -2.63 10.58 1.83
C ASP A 164 -2.25 11.28 0.53
N TRP A 165 -1.01 11.76 0.45
CA TRP A 165 -0.44 12.30 -0.78
C TRP A 165 -0.42 11.28 -1.91
N PHE A 166 0.01 10.04 -1.63
CA PHE A 166 0.06 9.00 -2.65
C PHE A 166 -1.33 8.57 -3.09
N ASP A 167 -2.29 8.49 -2.16
CA ASP A 167 -3.70 8.21 -2.44
C ASP A 167 -4.27 9.25 -3.42
N CYS A 168 -4.03 10.55 -3.21
CA CYS A 168 -4.46 11.62 -4.12
C CYS A 168 -3.86 11.52 -5.53
N LEU A 169 -2.62 11.03 -5.65
CA LEU A 169 -1.87 10.97 -6.91
C LEU A 169 -1.95 9.62 -7.63
N ASN A 170 -2.80 8.70 -7.16
CA ASN A 170 -2.90 7.35 -7.71
C ASN A 170 -4.37 6.90 -7.91
N VAL A 171 -5.25 7.84 -8.27
CA VAL A 171 -6.69 7.60 -8.42
C VAL A 171 -7.05 7.16 -9.84
N LYS A 172 -7.72 5.99 -9.96
CA LYS A 172 -8.11 5.38 -11.24
C LYS A 172 -9.54 5.69 -11.67
N VAL A 173 -10.44 5.87 -10.70
CA VAL A 173 -11.88 6.08 -10.93
C VAL A 173 -12.36 7.32 -10.18
N PRO A 174 -13.46 7.97 -10.60
CA PRO A 174 -13.92 9.21 -9.99
C PRO A 174 -14.17 9.11 -8.49
N GLU A 175 -14.87 8.06 -8.05
CA GLU A 175 -15.18 7.83 -6.64
C GLU A 175 -15.14 6.33 -6.36
N ILE A 176 -14.25 5.89 -5.47
CA ILE A 176 -14.14 4.49 -5.04
C ILE A 176 -14.80 4.26 -3.67
N ASP A 177 -14.72 5.25 -2.78
CA ASP A 177 -15.35 5.26 -1.46
C ASP A 177 -15.53 6.70 -0.95
N SER A 178 -15.95 6.84 0.31
CA SER A 178 -16.30 8.12 0.94
C SER A 178 -15.10 9.03 1.22
N ARG A 179 -13.86 8.52 1.19
CA ARG A 179 -12.67 9.30 1.57
C ARG A 179 -12.28 10.26 0.45
N ASP A 180 -12.30 11.54 0.76
CA ASP A 180 -12.08 12.62 -0.21
C ASP A 180 -10.75 12.54 -0.98
N ARG A 181 -9.69 12.10 -0.32
CA ARG A 181 -8.37 11.91 -0.95
C ARG A 181 -8.32 10.80 -2.01
N LEU A 182 -9.28 9.87 -2.00
CA LEU A 182 -9.37 8.78 -2.97
C LEU A 182 -10.33 9.08 -4.14
N LYS A 183 -11.02 10.22 -4.08
CA LYS A 183 -11.79 10.73 -5.20
C LYS A 183 -10.87 11.35 -6.24
N ALA A 184 -11.31 11.42 -7.49
CA ALA A 184 -10.56 12.08 -8.54
C ALA A 184 -10.25 13.53 -8.17
N PHE A 185 -9.05 13.99 -8.56
CA PHE A 185 -8.55 15.29 -8.14
C PHE A 185 -9.40 16.41 -8.76
N GLY A 186 -10.08 17.20 -7.92
CA GLY A 186 -11.09 18.18 -8.31
C GLY A 186 -12.48 17.92 -7.72
N LEU A 187 -12.78 16.68 -7.27
CA LEU A 187 -14.09 16.35 -6.68
C LEU A 187 -14.21 16.71 -5.19
N ALA A 188 -13.09 16.76 -4.47
CA ALA A 188 -13.02 17.18 -3.07
C ALA A 188 -11.84 18.13 -2.88
N LEU A 189 -11.87 19.23 -3.66
CA LEU A 189 -10.69 20.04 -3.94
C LEU A 189 -10.04 20.65 -2.69
N ASP A 190 -10.83 21.14 -1.73
CA ASP A 190 -10.29 21.78 -0.53
C ASP A 190 -9.41 20.83 0.28
N ASP A 191 -9.92 19.61 0.51
CA ASP A 191 -9.21 18.56 1.24
C ASP A 191 -8.03 18.01 0.45
N GLN A 192 -8.19 17.82 -0.86
CA GLN A 192 -7.13 17.35 -1.75
C GLN A 192 -5.98 18.36 -1.84
N VAL A 193 -6.27 19.65 -2.01
CA VAL A 193 -5.26 20.73 -2.06
C VAL A 193 -4.56 20.86 -0.72
N ARG A 194 -5.27 20.75 0.41
CA ARG A 194 -4.65 20.71 1.75
C ARG A 194 -3.59 19.60 1.84
N ILE A 195 -3.93 18.38 1.42
CA ILE A 195 -3.00 17.23 1.43
C ILE A 195 -1.77 17.51 0.54
N ILE A 196 -1.99 18.05 -0.66
CA ILE A 196 -0.92 18.38 -1.60
C ILE A 196 0.01 19.47 -1.03
N ASP A 197 -0.55 20.50 -0.40
CA ASP A 197 0.23 21.60 0.18
C ASP A 197 0.98 21.18 1.44
N GLU A 198 0.39 20.34 2.29
CA GLU A 198 1.08 19.74 3.44
C GLU A 198 2.29 18.93 3.01
N MET A 199 2.14 18.10 1.98
CA MET A 199 3.26 17.31 1.44
C MET A 199 4.32 18.21 0.79
N THR A 200 3.91 19.27 0.10
CA THR A 200 4.82 20.27 -0.50
C THR A 200 5.65 20.95 0.59
N ASN A 201 5.01 21.37 1.68
CA ASN A 201 5.68 21.98 2.82
C ASN A 201 6.63 20.98 3.51
N LEU A 202 6.19 19.73 3.72
CA LEU A 202 7.02 18.67 4.27
C LEU A 202 8.29 18.45 3.43
N MET A 203 8.16 18.32 2.11
CA MET A 203 9.30 18.10 1.21
C MET A 203 10.26 19.28 1.17
N THR A 204 9.75 20.50 1.31
CA THR A 204 10.53 21.74 1.33
C THR A 204 11.32 21.90 2.63
N THR A 205 10.73 21.53 3.75
CA THR A 205 11.29 21.76 5.09
C THR A 205 12.12 20.59 5.61
N MET A 206 11.73 19.34 5.32
CA MET A 206 12.48 18.17 5.78
C MET A 206 13.83 18.03 5.10
N ARG A 207 14.77 17.38 5.78
CA ARG A 207 16.08 17.02 5.21
C ARG A 207 16.34 15.53 5.38
N VAL A 208 16.95 14.93 4.35
CA VAL A 208 17.54 13.59 4.51
C VAL A 208 18.69 13.70 5.49
N LYS A 209 18.80 12.75 6.44
CA LYS A 209 19.86 12.76 7.44
C LYS A 209 21.23 12.86 6.77
N GLY A 210 22.04 13.80 7.23
CA GLY A 210 23.37 14.07 6.67
C GLY A 210 23.39 14.84 5.33
N LYS A 211 22.23 15.28 4.80
CA LYS A 211 22.14 16.10 3.59
C LYS A 211 21.62 17.49 3.93
N ARG A 212 22.30 18.53 3.44
CA ARG A 212 21.92 19.94 3.66
C ARG A 212 20.95 20.47 2.60
N ASN A 213 21.11 20.01 1.36
CA ASN A 213 20.33 20.45 0.22
C ASN A 213 19.17 19.48 -0.05
N LEU A 214 18.13 19.99 -0.71
CA LEU A 214 17.04 19.16 -1.23
C LEU A 214 17.59 18.16 -2.25
N LEU A 215 17.19 16.90 -2.12
CA LEU A 215 17.52 15.87 -3.09
C LEU A 215 16.53 15.87 -4.26
N PRO A 216 16.88 15.29 -5.43
CA PRO A 216 16.01 15.27 -6.59
C PRO A 216 14.59 14.77 -6.32
N PHE A 217 14.41 13.76 -5.47
CA PHE A 217 13.05 13.25 -5.15
C PHE A 217 12.19 14.30 -4.45
N GLN A 218 12.77 15.13 -3.58
CA GLN A 218 12.05 16.20 -2.89
C GLN A 218 11.59 17.25 -3.90
N LEU A 219 12.49 17.63 -4.83
CA LEU A 219 12.15 18.54 -5.93
C LEU A 219 11.07 17.95 -6.83
N GLY A 220 11.15 16.66 -7.16
CA GLY A 220 10.15 15.98 -7.99
C GLY A 220 8.76 15.94 -7.36
N VAL A 221 8.66 15.73 -6.04
CA VAL A 221 7.38 15.83 -5.33
C VAL A 221 6.82 17.24 -5.40
N ILE A 222 7.64 18.27 -5.12
CA ILE A 222 7.20 19.67 -5.18
C ILE A 222 6.75 20.05 -6.60
N ILE A 223 7.51 19.67 -7.62
CA ILE A 223 7.18 19.91 -9.03
C ILE A 223 5.85 19.25 -9.38
N THR A 224 5.67 17.97 -9.05
CA THR A 224 4.44 17.20 -9.32
C THR A 224 3.23 17.83 -8.64
N ASN A 225 3.37 18.24 -7.38
CA ASN A 225 2.30 18.85 -6.60
C ASN A 225 1.84 20.19 -7.20
N ASN A 226 2.78 21.04 -7.60
CA ASN A 226 2.47 22.32 -8.23
C ASN A 226 1.90 22.13 -9.64
N SER A 227 2.44 21.18 -10.42
CA SER A 227 1.91 20.80 -11.73
C SER A 227 0.49 20.27 -11.67
N LEU A 228 0.14 19.49 -10.65
CA LEU A 228 -1.22 18.94 -10.50
C LEU A 228 -2.26 20.06 -10.38
N LYS A 229 -1.98 21.07 -9.56
CA LYS A 229 -2.87 22.23 -9.37
C LYS A 229 -3.02 23.05 -10.66
N ILE A 230 -1.91 23.30 -11.35
CA ILE A 230 -1.91 24.04 -12.63
C ILE A 230 -2.65 23.25 -13.72
N LEU A 231 -2.42 21.93 -13.80
CA LEU A 231 -3.06 21.07 -14.78
C LEU A 231 -4.58 21.06 -14.61
N LEU A 232 -5.08 20.95 -13.36
CA LEU A 232 -6.52 21.00 -13.09
C LEU A 232 -7.14 22.31 -13.58
N GLN A 233 -6.48 23.45 -13.33
CA GLN A 233 -6.95 24.73 -13.84
C GLN A 233 -6.99 24.75 -15.38
N GLU A 234 -5.90 24.33 -16.04
CA GLU A 234 -5.81 24.33 -17.50
C GLU A 234 -6.87 23.42 -18.15
N ILE A 235 -7.13 22.23 -17.59
CA ILE A 235 -8.13 21.32 -18.16
C ILE A 235 -9.57 21.76 -17.90
N GLN A 236 -9.83 22.44 -16.77
CA GLN A 236 -11.13 23.04 -16.47
C GLN A 236 -11.43 24.19 -17.44
N GLU A 237 -10.47 25.09 -17.64
CA GLU A 237 -10.61 26.25 -18.53
C GLU A 237 -10.74 25.82 -20.00
N ARG A 238 -9.92 24.87 -20.46
CA ARG A 238 -9.86 24.48 -21.87
C ARG A 238 -10.92 23.46 -22.29
N PHE A 239 -11.26 22.53 -21.40
CA PHE A 239 -12.09 21.36 -21.76
C PHE A 239 -13.33 21.19 -20.88
N GLN A 240 -13.56 22.07 -19.89
CA GLN A 240 -14.68 21.97 -18.94
C GLN A 240 -14.69 20.63 -18.18
N ALA A 241 -13.52 20.00 -18.05
CA ALA A 241 -13.37 18.75 -17.32
C ALA A 241 -13.44 19.01 -15.81
N LYS A 242 -14.23 18.21 -15.08
CA LYS A 242 -14.50 18.43 -13.65
C LYS A 242 -13.35 17.99 -12.74
N TYR A 243 -12.57 17.00 -13.17
CA TYR A 243 -11.57 16.34 -12.34
C TYR A 243 -10.46 15.71 -13.18
N LEU A 244 -9.39 15.26 -12.51
CA LEU A 244 -8.29 14.47 -13.06
C LEU A 244 -8.24 13.07 -12.44
N LEU A 245 -8.08 12.06 -13.30
CA LEU A 245 -7.68 10.72 -12.86
C LEU A 245 -6.16 10.67 -12.77
N THR A 246 -5.64 10.86 -11.55
CA THR A 246 -4.20 11.04 -11.31
C THR A 246 -3.37 9.79 -11.59
N TYR A 247 -3.99 8.60 -11.65
CA TYR A 247 -3.32 7.39 -12.13
C TYR A 247 -2.82 7.50 -13.58
N ARG A 248 -3.36 8.42 -14.39
CA ARG A 248 -2.92 8.68 -15.77
C ARG A 248 -1.74 9.65 -15.86
N LEU A 249 -1.22 10.12 -14.71
CA LEU A 249 -0.12 11.09 -14.60
C LEU A 249 1.15 10.44 -14.04
N ASN A 250 1.38 9.17 -14.35
CA ASN A 250 2.59 8.41 -14.03
C ASN A 250 3.09 7.65 -15.27
N GLN A 251 4.23 6.97 -15.16
CA GLN A 251 4.80 6.19 -16.27
C GLN A 251 4.52 4.68 -16.17
N ASP A 252 3.60 4.23 -15.31
CA ASP A 252 3.31 2.80 -15.13
C ASP A 252 2.81 2.17 -16.44
N VAL A 253 2.05 2.91 -17.26
CA VAL A 253 1.63 2.45 -18.60
C VAL A 253 2.83 2.12 -19.50
N LEU A 254 3.90 2.91 -19.41
CA LEU A 254 5.13 2.69 -20.17
C LEU A 254 5.93 1.51 -19.59
N GLU A 255 5.99 1.37 -18.26
CA GLU A 255 6.62 0.21 -17.61
C GLU A 255 5.90 -1.11 -17.95
N ASN A 256 4.56 -1.08 -17.96
CA ASN A 256 3.69 -2.17 -18.41
C ASN A 256 3.96 -2.54 -19.86
N PHE A 257 4.03 -1.55 -20.74
CA PHE A 257 4.37 -1.75 -22.15
C PHE A 257 5.73 -2.45 -22.33
N PHE A 258 6.76 -2.02 -21.58
CA PHE A 258 8.04 -2.72 -21.58
C PHE A 258 7.93 -4.16 -21.05
N GLY A 259 7.04 -4.42 -20.09
CA GLY A 259 6.71 -5.76 -19.63
C GLY A 259 6.17 -6.65 -20.74
N VAL A 260 5.21 -6.14 -21.53
CA VAL A 260 4.64 -6.85 -22.69
C VAL A 260 5.72 -7.17 -23.73
N LEU A 261 6.59 -6.20 -24.05
CA LEU A 261 7.68 -6.43 -25.00
C LEU A 261 8.70 -7.46 -24.52
N ARG A 262 8.99 -7.50 -23.21
CA ARG A 262 9.84 -8.54 -22.63
C ARG A 262 9.17 -9.92 -22.71
N ALA A 263 7.88 -9.99 -22.36
CA ALA A 263 7.09 -11.22 -22.36
C ALA A 263 6.99 -11.87 -23.76
N LYS A 264 6.95 -11.08 -24.84
CA LYS A 264 7.00 -11.60 -26.23
C LYS A 264 8.25 -12.45 -26.53
N GLY A 265 9.32 -12.34 -25.74
CA GLY A 265 10.53 -13.16 -25.89
C GLY A 265 10.49 -14.50 -25.17
N GLY A 266 9.42 -14.82 -24.43
CA GLY A 266 9.38 -16.02 -23.58
C GLY A 266 10.49 -16.00 -22.53
N LEU A 267 11.40 -16.97 -22.60
CA LEU A 267 12.57 -17.05 -21.72
C LEU A 267 13.65 -15.99 -22.03
N HIS A 268 13.59 -15.35 -23.19
CA HIS A 268 14.51 -14.30 -23.60
C HIS A 268 13.96 -12.90 -23.28
N ASP A 269 14.04 -12.54 -22.00
CA ASP A 269 13.46 -11.32 -21.42
C ASP A 269 14.35 -10.07 -21.58
N HIS A 270 15.57 -10.21 -22.10
CA HIS A 270 16.50 -9.11 -22.37
C HIS A 270 16.83 -9.02 -23.87
N PRO A 271 15.93 -8.42 -24.69
CA PRO A 271 16.15 -8.29 -26.12
C PRO A 271 17.31 -7.34 -26.44
N ASP A 272 18.02 -7.61 -27.55
CA ASP A 272 18.90 -6.62 -28.16
C ASP A 272 18.09 -5.52 -28.89
N THR A 273 18.79 -4.54 -29.48
CA THR A 273 18.15 -3.39 -30.14
C THR A 273 17.33 -3.79 -31.37
N LEU A 274 17.79 -4.80 -32.13
CA LEU A 274 17.12 -5.28 -33.33
C LEU A 274 15.89 -6.12 -32.96
N GLU A 275 16.01 -6.98 -31.97
CA GLU A 275 14.91 -7.76 -31.42
C GLU A 275 13.85 -6.85 -30.81
N PHE A 276 14.23 -5.83 -30.04
CA PHE A 276 13.30 -4.83 -29.53
C PHE A 276 12.52 -4.17 -30.66
N LYS A 277 13.20 -3.75 -31.74
CA LYS A 277 12.55 -3.17 -32.93
C LYS A 277 11.55 -4.13 -33.57
N TYR A 278 11.87 -5.42 -33.66
CA TYR A 278 10.95 -6.43 -34.20
C TYR A 278 9.75 -6.69 -33.29
N ARG A 279 9.96 -6.78 -31.97
CA ARG A 279 8.88 -6.94 -30.99
C ARG A 279 7.95 -5.71 -30.98
N LEU A 280 8.52 -4.51 -31.05
CA LEU A 280 7.77 -3.26 -31.18
C LEU A 280 6.96 -3.22 -32.48
N ARG A 281 7.56 -3.60 -33.62
CA ARG A 281 6.84 -3.69 -34.90
C ARG A 281 5.68 -4.67 -34.83
N SER A 282 5.89 -5.86 -34.24
CA SER A 282 4.84 -6.86 -34.05
C SER A 282 3.70 -6.34 -33.18
N TYR A 283 4.02 -5.62 -32.10
CA TYR A 283 3.04 -4.98 -31.23
C TYR A 283 2.20 -3.94 -31.98
N ILE A 284 2.84 -3.03 -32.74
CA ILE A 284 2.15 -1.98 -33.52
C ILE A 284 1.24 -2.59 -34.59
N LEU A 285 1.63 -3.70 -35.22
CA LEU A 285 0.86 -4.37 -36.26
C LEU A 285 -0.25 -5.30 -35.70
N GLY A 286 -0.48 -5.32 -34.39
CA GLY A 286 -1.60 -6.04 -33.78
C GLY A 286 -1.47 -7.57 -33.72
N GLN A 287 -0.27 -8.14 -33.90
CA GLN A 287 -0.04 -9.58 -33.67
C GLN A 287 0.07 -9.86 -32.16
N ASN A 288 -1.07 -9.80 -31.46
CA ASN A 288 -1.14 -9.88 -29.99
C ASN A 288 -1.96 -11.08 -29.48
N GLU A 289 -1.81 -12.25 -30.11
CA GLU A 289 -2.23 -13.50 -29.47
C GLU A 289 -1.22 -13.87 -28.36
N GLY A 290 -1.64 -13.79 -27.09
CA GLY A 290 -1.01 -14.54 -25.98
C GLY A 290 0.11 -13.88 -25.15
N SER A 291 0.34 -12.57 -25.21
CA SER A 291 1.38 -11.91 -24.39
C SER A 291 0.83 -11.11 -23.19
N LEU A 292 0.05 -11.76 -22.32
CA LEU A 292 -0.30 -11.22 -21.00
C LEU A 292 0.59 -11.91 -19.95
N SER A 293 1.51 -11.15 -19.37
CA SER A 293 2.37 -11.66 -18.29
C SER A 293 1.65 -11.50 -16.95
N GLU A 294 1.28 -12.61 -16.29
CA GLU A 294 0.77 -12.62 -14.90
C GLU A 294 1.81 -12.14 -13.85
N TYR A 295 3.08 -11.96 -14.26
CA TYR A 295 4.21 -11.64 -13.37
C TYR A 295 4.67 -10.17 -13.44
N SER A 296 3.86 -9.27 -14.00
CA SER A 296 4.20 -7.83 -14.05
C SER A 296 4.35 -7.24 -12.65
N ASN A 297 5.32 -6.34 -12.45
CA ASN A 297 5.50 -5.62 -11.18
C ASN A 297 4.54 -4.43 -11.04
N THR A 298 3.76 -4.15 -12.08
CA THR A 298 2.78 -3.06 -12.24
C THR A 298 1.40 -3.66 -12.51
N GLU A 299 0.35 -2.98 -12.03
CA GLU A 299 -1.04 -3.46 -12.18
C GLU A 299 -1.51 -3.40 -13.64
N ILE A 300 -2.48 -4.24 -13.99
CA ILE A 300 -3.08 -4.30 -15.33
C ILE A 300 -3.71 -2.94 -15.66
N ASP A 301 -3.39 -2.41 -16.85
CA ASP A 301 -3.93 -1.16 -17.40
C ASP A 301 -5.44 -1.33 -17.71
N ASP A 302 -6.25 -0.38 -17.27
CA ASP A 302 -7.71 -0.31 -17.42
C ASP A 302 -8.15 0.55 -18.61
N THR A 303 -7.22 0.90 -19.50
CA THR A 303 -7.53 1.46 -20.82
C THR A 303 -8.39 0.47 -21.62
N PRO A 304 -9.54 0.88 -22.18
CA PRO A 304 -10.48 -0.04 -22.81
C PRO A 304 -9.91 -0.60 -24.12
N ASP A 305 -9.30 -1.77 -24.03
CA ASP A 305 -9.10 -2.68 -25.15
C ASP A 305 -10.06 -3.88 -25.01
N PHE A 306 -10.61 -4.31 -26.15
CA PHE A 306 -11.65 -5.32 -26.31
C PHE A 306 -11.37 -6.62 -25.53
N HIS A 307 -12.35 -7.05 -24.73
CA HIS A 307 -12.29 -8.22 -23.85
C HIS A 307 -12.08 -9.56 -24.58
N ALA A 308 -11.33 -10.45 -23.93
CA ALA A 308 -11.50 -11.89 -24.04
C ALA A 308 -11.48 -12.52 -22.63
N GLU A 309 -12.45 -13.39 -22.38
CA GLU A 309 -12.73 -14.03 -21.09
C GLU A 309 -11.83 -15.25 -20.77
N ASN A 310 -11.75 -15.51 -19.46
CA ASN A 310 -11.76 -16.81 -18.76
C ASN A 310 -10.47 -17.59 -18.39
N LEU A 311 -10.66 -18.31 -17.25
CA LEU A 311 -9.96 -19.46 -16.66
C LEU A 311 -8.77 -19.14 -15.75
N GLY A 312 -8.61 -19.69 -14.53
CA GLY A 312 -9.36 -20.71 -13.78
C GLY A 312 -8.55 -21.11 -12.53
N ALA A 313 -9.22 -21.34 -11.40
CA ALA A 313 -8.60 -21.75 -10.13
C ALA A 313 -8.42 -23.27 -10.04
N LYS A 314 -7.33 -23.75 -9.43
CA LYS A 314 -7.25 -24.99 -8.62
C LYS A 314 -5.85 -25.20 -8.03
N TYR A 315 -5.80 -25.61 -6.75
CA TYR A 315 -5.04 -26.75 -6.18
C TYR A 315 -4.87 -26.59 -4.67
N ILE A 316 -5.69 -27.29 -3.86
CA ILE A 316 -5.31 -27.73 -2.50
C ILE A 316 -5.96 -29.10 -2.25
N SER A 317 -5.15 -30.15 -2.15
CA SER A 317 -5.52 -31.41 -1.49
C SER A 317 -4.28 -32.19 -1.07
N GLN A 318 -4.42 -33.00 -0.01
CA GLN A 318 -3.42 -33.82 0.72
C GLN A 318 -2.69 -33.01 1.80
N ILE A 319 -2.81 -33.31 3.10
CA ILE A 319 -2.72 -34.62 3.77
C ILE A 319 -3.64 -34.62 5.01
N CYS A 320 -4.38 -35.70 5.26
CA CYS A 320 -5.09 -35.95 6.53
C CYS A 320 -4.90 -37.42 6.92
N SER A 321 -4.25 -37.65 8.06
CA SER A 321 -4.34 -38.90 8.82
C SER A 321 -5.26 -38.66 10.02
N THR A 322 -6.26 -39.52 10.14
CA THR A 322 -7.24 -39.57 11.22
C THR A 322 -6.64 -40.15 12.47
N ASN A 323 -6.82 -39.47 13.60
CA ASN A 323 -6.96 -40.14 14.88
C ASN A 323 -8.14 -39.49 15.62
N ASP A 324 -9.11 -40.33 15.97
CA ASP A 324 -10.19 -39.99 16.88
C ASP A 324 -9.62 -39.87 18.29
N TYR A 325 -9.94 -38.77 18.99
CA TYR A 325 -9.65 -38.63 20.41
C TYR A 325 -10.80 -37.95 21.14
N SER A 326 -11.09 -38.50 22.30
CA SER A 326 -12.14 -38.16 23.24
C SER A 326 -11.95 -36.76 23.84
N ILE A 327 -13.10 -36.10 24.06
CA ILE A 327 -13.26 -34.82 24.72
C ILE A 327 -12.87 -34.98 26.19
N ALA A 328 -11.89 -34.22 26.66
CA ALA A 328 -11.55 -34.09 28.08
C ALA A 328 -12.25 -32.85 28.65
N ASP A 329 -12.77 -33.03 29.86
CA ASP A 329 -13.67 -32.14 30.60
C ASP A 329 -13.16 -30.72 30.87
N ASP A 330 -14.15 -29.83 31.04
CA ASP A 330 -14.13 -28.47 31.57
C ASP A 330 -12.83 -28.00 32.23
N ALA A 331 -11.96 -27.38 31.44
CA ALA A 331 -10.94 -26.49 31.98
C ALA A 331 -11.59 -25.13 32.27
N LYS A 332 -11.60 -24.73 33.55
CA LYS A 332 -11.91 -23.36 33.97
C LYS A 332 -11.02 -22.40 33.18
N ILE A 333 -11.67 -21.58 32.36
CA ILE A 333 -11.07 -20.49 31.61
C ILE A 333 -10.80 -19.37 32.62
N ASP A 334 -9.58 -19.32 33.17
CA ASP A 334 -9.12 -18.16 33.93
C ASP A 334 -8.96 -16.96 32.97
N GLU A 335 -9.28 -15.75 33.44
CA GLU A 335 -9.15 -14.51 32.68
C GLU A 335 -7.67 -14.27 32.30
N ILE A 336 -7.31 -14.60 31.07
CA ILE A 336 -5.99 -14.27 30.52
C ILE A 336 -6.01 -12.82 30.00
N ASP A 337 -5.12 -11.99 30.53
CA ASP A 337 -4.79 -10.70 29.93
C ASP A 337 -3.92 -10.92 28.68
N PHE A 338 -4.54 -10.76 27.51
CA PHE A 338 -3.86 -10.89 26.22
C PHE A 338 -2.95 -9.70 25.88
N GLY A 339 -2.97 -8.64 26.70
CA GLY A 339 -2.27 -7.38 26.47
C GLY A 339 -2.87 -6.53 25.35
N ASP A 340 -2.55 -5.24 25.35
CA ASP A 340 -3.19 -4.22 24.49
C ASP A 340 -3.13 -4.53 22.99
N ILE A 341 -2.02 -5.10 22.50
CA ILE A 341 -1.82 -5.34 21.06
C ILE A 341 -2.78 -6.41 20.54
N VAL A 342 -2.98 -7.48 21.32
CA VAL A 342 -3.91 -8.54 20.94
C VAL A 342 -5.34 -8.04 21.10
N TYR A 343 -5.62 -7.27 22.16
CA TYR A 343 -6.92 -6.62 22.34
C TYR A 343 -7.29 -5.73 21.14
N ASP A 344 -6.40 -4.85 20.71
CA ASP A 344 -6.61 -3.99 19.53
C ASP A 344 -6.78 -4.82 18.23
N GLY A 345 -6.05 -5.93 18.10
CA GLY A 345 -6.21 -6.86 16.99
C GLY A 345 -7.56 -7.59 17.01
N LEU A 346 -8.06 -7.98 18.19
CA LEU A 346 -9.40 -8.55 18.37
C LEU A 346 -10.48 -7.51 18.09
N GLU A 347 -10.27 -6.25 18.46
CA GLU A 347 -11.21 -5.16 18.15
C GLU A 347 -11.38 -5.00 16.63
N ASN A 348 -10.28 -5.06 15.88
CA ASN A 348 -10.30 -5.02 14.42
C ASN A 348 -11.09 -6.22 13.81
N ILE A 349 -10.91 -7.43 14.36
CA ILE A 349 -11.69 -8.61 13.96
C ILE A 349 -13.16 -8.42 14.32
N GLY A 350 -13.45 -7.88 15.50
CA GLY A 350 -14.79 -7.60 15.98
C GLY A 350 -15.53 -6.62 15.08
N GLY A 351 -14.88 -5.53 14.67
CA GLY A 351 -15.43 -4.58 13.71
C GLY A 351 -15.73 -5.23 12.36
N PHE A 352 -14.83 -6.07 11.85
CA PHE A 352 -15.07 -6.84 10.63
C PHE A 352 -16.26 -7.80 10.77
N ILE A 353 -16.39 -8.50 11.90
CA ILE A 353 -17.52 -9.42 12.13
C ILE A 353 -18.84 -8.64 12.22
N SER A 354 -18.84 -7.55 12.98
CA SER A 354 -19.95 -6.60 13.11
C SER A 354 -20.46 -6.15 11.74
N HIS A 355 -19.54 -5.69 10.89
CA HIS A 355 -19.82 -5.27 9.53
C HIS A 355 -20.36 -6.41 8.67
N LYS A 356 -19.64 -7.54 8.65
CA LYS A 356 -19.95 -8.66 7.75
C LYS A 356 -21.27 -9.34 8.07
N LEU A 357 -21.69 -9.35 9.34
CA LEU A 357 -22.93 -9.96 9.80
C LEU A 357 -24.05 -8.94 10.01
N GLN A 358 -23.82 -7.64 9.74
CA GLN A 358 -24.79 -6.56 9.93
C GLN A 358 -25.43 -6.61 11.32
N LEU A 359 -24.61 -6.69 12.37
CA LEU A 359 -25.14 -6.79 13.72
C LEU A 359 -25.85 -5.47 14.10
N ASN A 360 -27.11 -5.55 14.54
CA ASN A 360 -27.95 -4.37 14.77
C ASN A 360 -27.51 -3.47 15.95
N ASN A 361 -26.51 -3.90 16.74
CA ASN A 361 -26.05 -3.19 17.94
C ASN A 361 -24.63 -2.62 17.78
N CYS A 362 -24.11 -2.47 16.55
CA CYS A 362 -22.79 -1.90 16.33
C CYS A 362 -22.77 -0.41 16.69
N ILE A 363 -21.68 0.04 17.31
CA ILE A 363 -21.41 1.46 17.51
C ILE A 363 -20.69 1.92 16.25
N SER A 364 -21.16 3.00 15.61
CA SER A 364 -20.38 3.61 14.54
C SER A 364 -19.08 4.11 15.14
N ALA A 365 -17.92 3.81 14.55
CA ALA A 365 -16.64 4.32 15.07
C ALA A 365 -16.58 5.86 15.09
N ASP A 366 -17.50 6.53 14.38
CA ASP A 366 -17.62 7.98 14.30
C ASP A 366 -18.67 8.58 15.27
N ASP A 367 -19.32 7.78 16.12
CA ASP A 367 -20.28 8.27 17.14
C ASP A 367 -19.55 9.06 18.25
N THR A 368 -19.63 10.38 18.16
CA THR A 368 -19.01 11.37 19.06
C THR A 368 -19.43 11.31 20.54
N SER A 369 -20.41 10.47 20.90
CA SER A 369 -20.84 10.30 22.29
C SER A 369 -19.95 9.36 23.12
N ASN A 370 -19.09 8.56 22.48
CA ASN A 370 -18.18 7.65 23.17
C ASN A 370 -16.72 8.09 23.01
N THR A 371 -16.20 8.77 24.03
CA THR A 371 -14.80 9.23 24.16
C THR A 371 -13.80 8.08 24.42
N SER A 372 -14.11 6.86 23.99
CA SER A 372 -13.23 5.72 24.17
C SER A 372 -12.08 5.76 23.17
N ASN A 373 -10.84 5.87 23.67
CA ASN A 373 -9.62 5.80 22.89
C ASN A 373 -9.37 4.36 22.40
N THR A 374 -10.13 3.87 21.44
CA THR A 374 -10.05 2.50 20.92
C THR A 374 -9.28 2.41 19.61
N TRP A 375 -8.84 1.19 19.24
CA TRP A 375 -8.12 0.98 17.99
C TRP A 375 -9.00 1.22 16.77
N CYS A 376 -10.26 0.78 16.79
CA CYS A 376 -11.19 1.03 15.69
C CYS A 376 -11.43 2.52 15.46
N ASN A 377 -11.59 3.32 16.51
CA ASN A 377 -11.78 4.77 16.39
C ASN A 377 -10.51 5.46 15.87
N GLN A 378 -9.33 5.02 16.29
CA GLN A 378 -8.07 5.54 15.76
C GLN A 378 -7.84 5.14 14.29
N LEU A 379 -8.34 3.98 13.86
CA LEU A 379 -8.17 3.46 12.50
C LEU A 379 -9.21 3.99 11.51
N SER A 380 -10.44 4.25 11.97
CA SER A 380 -11.58 4.67 11.15
C SER A 380 -11.30 5.97 10.41
N GLU A 381 -11.92 6.09 9.23
CA GLU A 381 -11.96 7.30 8.41
C GLU A 381 -13.38 7.53 7.86
N GLY A 382 -14.43 7.12 8.60
CA GLY A 382 -15.83 7.33 8.17
C GLY A 382 -16.61 6.07 7.76
N GLY A 383 -16.19 4.86 8.17
CA GLY A 383 -16.84 3.64 7.66
C GLY A 383 -16.42 2.30 8.28
N LEU A 384 -15.81 2.32 9.46
CA LEU A 384 -15.54 1.09 10.22
C LEU A 384 -16.59 0.90 11.31
N ASP A 385 -17.13 -0.31 11.40
CA ASP A 385 -18.01 -0.69 12.51
C ASP A 385 -17.18 -1.03 13.75
N GLN A 386 -17.65 -0.60 14.92
CA GLN A 386 -17.03 -0.95 16.20
C GLN A 386 -17.79 -2.09 16.89
N PRO A 387 -17.09 -3.11 17.44
CA PRO A 387 -17.74 -4.13 18.23
C PRO A 387 -18.25 -3.56 19.56
N THR A 388 -19.38 -4.08 20.05
CA THR A 388 -19.86 -3.73 21.40
C THR A 388 -18.92 -4.26 22.48
N PRO A 389 -18.92 -3.69 23.70
CA PRO A 389 -18.17 -4.24 24.83
C PRO A 389 -18.51 -5.70 25.12
N GLU A 390 -19.80 -6.07 24.98
CA GLU A 390 -20.25 -7.46 25.13
C GLU A 390 -19.65 -8.38 24.05
N LEU A 391 -19.65 -7.95 22.78
CA LEU A 391 -19.01 -8.70 21.70
C LEU A 391 -17.52 -8.86 21.97
N MET A 392 -16.82 -7.82 22.44
CA MET A 392 -15.41 -7.89 22.78
C MET A 392 -15.11 -8.94 23.85
N GLN A 393 -15.91 -9.01 24.92
CA GLN A 393 -15.77 -10.06 25.95
C GLN A 393 -15.94 -11.47 25.35
N HIS A 394 -16.89 -11.64 24.43
CA HIS A 394 -17.07 -12.91 23.72
C HIS A 394 -15.85 -13.25 22.85
N LEU A 395 -15.30 -12.28 22.12
CA LEU A 395 -14.13 -12.50 21.26
C LEU A 395 -12.87 -12.88 22.06
N GLN A 396 -12.65 -12.28 23.24
CA GLN A 396 -11.53 -12.66 24.12
C GLN A 396 -11.66 -14.11 24.61
N LYS A 397 -12.87 -14.55 24.98
CA LYS A 397 -13.11 -15.95 25.38
C LYS A 397 -12.92 -16.91 24.19
N LEU A 398 -13.38 -16.53 23.00
CA LEU A 398 -13.16 -17.33 21.78
C LEU A 398 -11.67 -17.40 21.42
N GLU A 399 -10.91 -16.32 21.62
CA GLU A 399 -9.46 -16.30 21.42
C GLU A 399 -8.76 -17.27 22.36
N LEU A 400 -9.15 -17.29 23.63
CA LEU A 400 -8.60 -18.23 24.61
C LEU A 400 -8.84 -19.68 24.22
N ILE A 401 -10.05 -20.00 23.75
CA ILE A 401 -10.36 -21.34 23.22
C ILE A 401 -9.47 -21.66 22.02
N PHE A 402 -9.32 -20.70 21.08
CA PHE A 402 -8.50 -20.90 19.88
C PHE A 402 -7.03 -21.14 20.22
N VAL A 403 -6.45 -20.33 21.11
CA VAL A 403 -5.04 -20.44 21.52
C VAL A 403 -4.82 -21.73 22.31
N THR A 404 -5.70 -22.07 23.26
CA THR A 404 -5.62 -23.32 24.05
C THR A 404 -5.69 -24.54 23.15
N PHE A 405 -6.58 -24.54 22.15
CA PHE A 405 -6.75 -25.68 21.24
C PHE A 405 -5.55 -25.89 20.30
N ASN A 406 -4.92 -24.80 19.83
CA ASN A 406 -3.89 -24.86 18.80
C ASN A 406 -2.45 -24.73 19.31
N GLY A 407 -2.25 -24.19 20.53
CA GLY A 407 -0.94 -23.76 21.02
C GLY A 407 -0.28 -22.75 20.09
N ASP A 408 1.00 -22.93 19.79
CA ASP A 408 1.77 -22.10 18.83
C ASP A 408 1.62 -22.55 17.36
N THR A 409 0.88 -23.63 17.09
CA THR A 409 0.76 -24.23 15.75
C THR A 409 -0.67 -24.15 15.22
N LEU A 410 -1.05 -24.98 14.24
CA LEU A 410 -2.44 -25.19 13.88
C LEU A 410 -2.72 -26.68 13.94
N LYS A 411 -3.67 -27.10 14.78
CA LYS A 411 -3.95 -28.51 14.98
C LYS A 411 -4.66 -29.09 13.75
N CYS A 412 -3.99 -29.97 13.01
CA CYS A 412 -4.59 -30.67 11.89
C CYS A 412 -5.51 -31.80 12.39
N CYS A 413 -6.82 -31.61 12.28
CA CYS A 413 -7.81 -32.63 12.68
C CYS A 413 -9.05 -32.58 11.77
N LYS A 414 -9.77 -33.70 11.69
CA LYS A 414 -11.09 -33.73 11.06
C LYS A 414 -12.06 -32.87 11.86
N ASN A 415 -13.02 -32.25 11.18
CA ASN A 415 -14.05 -31.43 11.79
C ASN A 415 -13.52 -30.25 12.64
N TYR A 416 -12.34 -29.71 12.32
CA TYR A 416 -11.66 -28.62 13.03
C TYR A 416 -12.60 -27.50 13.55
N LEU A 417 -13.39 -26.90 12.64
CA LEU A 417 -14.31 -25.83 13.02
C LEU A 417 -15.44 -26.32 13.93
N LYS A 418 -15.93 -27.55 13.72
CA LYS A 418 -16.99 -28.13 14.55
C LYS A 418 -16.49 -28.32 15.98
N THR A 419 -15.27 -28.83 16.16
CA THR A 419 -14.65 -29.01 17.47
C THR A 419 -14.49 -27.67 18.20
N LEU A 420 -14.04 -26.61 17.53
CA LEU A 420 -13.96 -25.28 18.14
C LEU A 420 -15.35 -24.71 18.54
N LEU A 421 -16.39 -25.02 17.77
CA LEU A 421 -17.77 -24.64 18.12
C LEU A 421 -18.30 -25.43 19.33
N GLU A 422 -18.00 -26.73 19.41
CA GLU A 422 -18.35 -27.58 20.55
C GLU A 422 -17.64 -27.10 21.84
N LEU A 423 -16.37 -26.70 21.73
CA LEU A 423 -15.60 -26.11 22.85
C LEU A 423 -16.08 -24.71 23.28
N SER A 424 -16.85 -24.02 22.45
CA SER A 424 -17.35 -22.66 22.72
C SER A 424 -18.85 -22.61 22.98
N THR A 425 -19.49 -23.74 23.29
CA THR A 425 -20.92 -23.86 23.62
C THR A 425 -21.31 -22.96 24.80
N ASN A 426 -20.46 -22.88 25.83
CA ASN A 426 -20.67 -22.07 27.03
C ASN A 426 -20.60 -20.54 26.81
N ILE A 427 -20.18 -20.08 25.62
CA ILE A 427 -20.15 -18.65 25.29
C ILE A 427 -21.50 -18.28 24.68
N ASN A 428 -22.27 -17.41 25.34
CA ASN A 428 -23.58 -16.95 24.87
C ASN A 428 -23.46 -15.94 23.71
N CYS A 429 -22.96 -16.40 22.57
CA CYS A 429 -22.74 -15.60 21.38
C CYS A 429 -23.34 -16.30 20.15
N ASN A 430 -23.82 -15.51 19.18
CA ASN A 430 -24.40 -16.02 17.93
C ASN A 430 -23.43 -17.00 17.24
N GLU A 431 -23.93 -18.16 16.82
CA GLU A 431 -23.11 -19.20 16.19
C GLU A 431 -22.43 -18.71 14.90
N ALA A 432 -23.05 -17.79 14.15
CA ALA A 432 -22.46 -17.16 12.98
C ALA A 432 -21.21 -16.32 13.34
N VAL A 433 -21.24 -15.62 14.48
CA VAL A 433 -20.09 -14.88 15.02
C VAL A 433 -18.96 -15.83 15.36
N LYS A 434 -19.25 -16.91 16.11
CA LYS A 434 -18.25 -17.94 16.47
C LYS A 434 -17.61 -18.55 15.22
N LYS A 435 -18.43 -18.94 14.24
CA LYS A 435 -17.98 -19.51 12.96
C LYS A 435 -17.07 -18.55 12.19
N LEU A 436 -17.47 -17.28 12.08
CA LEU A 436 -16.69 -16.28 11.35
C LEU A 436 -15.37 -15.98 12.07
N PHE A 437 -15.41 -15.82 13.40
CA PHE A 437 -14.23 -15.61 14.23
C PHE A 437 -13.20 -16.74 14.06
N PHE A 438 -13.58 -18.00 14.27
CA PHE A 438 -12.65 -19.12 14.16
C PHE A 438 -12.10 -19.30 12.75
N ARG A 439 -12.89 -18.99 11.71
CA ARG A 439 -12.39 -18.96 10.33
C ARG A 439 -11.32 -17.89 10.15
N CYS A 440 -11.56 -16.66 10.60
CA CYS A 440 -10.58 -15.57 10.54
C CYS A 440 -9.29 -15.97 11.25
N ARG A 441 -9.39 -16.48 12.49
CA ARG A 441 -8.24 -16.89 13.30
C ARG A 441 -7.45 -18.02 12.66
N MET A 442 -8.12 -19.03 12.10
CA MET A 442 -7.47 -20.10 11.34
C MET A 442 -6.65 -19.53 10.17
N PHE A 443 -7.24 -18.64 9.35
CA PHE A 443 -6.52 -18.02 8.23
C PHE A 443 -5.34 -17.15 8.68
N PHE A 444 -5.49 -16.43 9.80
CA PHE A 444 -4.40 -15.60 10.35
C PHE A 444 -3.24 -16.47 10.83
N ARG A 445 -3.53 -17.57 11.55
CA ARG A 445 -2.52 -18.54 11.98
C ARG A 445 -1.82 -19.19 10.79
N ILE A 446 -2.55 -19.60 9.75
CA ILE A 446 -1.98 -20.16 8.51
C ILE A 446 -1.03 -19.15 7.85
N ARG A 447 -1.45 -17.89 7.69
CA ARG A 447 -0.61 -16.83 7.10
C ARG A 447 0.64 -16.59 7.92
N HIS A 448 0.52 -16.57 9.24
CA HIS A 448 1.64 -16.39 10.16
C HIS A 448 2.66 -17.54 10.03
N LEU A 449 2.19 -18.80 10.12
CA LEU A 449 3.03 -19.99 9.98
C LEU A 449 3.73 -20.06 8.61
N ASN A 450 3.02 -19.72 7.52
CA ASN A 450 3.60 -19.68 6.18
C ASN A 450 4.70 -18.61 6.06
N LYS A 451 4.50 -17.44 6.70
CA LYS A 451 5.52 -16.37 6.72
C LYS A 451 6.75 -16.82 7.50
N ASP A 452 6.57 -17.45 8.65
CA ASP A 452 7.68 -17.98 9.46
C ASP A 452 8.46 -19.08 8.73
N LEU A 453 7.77 -19.95 7.97
CA LEU A 453 8.40 -20.95 7.11
C LEU A 453 9.23 -20.30 5.99
N SER A 454 8.69 -19.25 5.35
CA SER A 454 9.41 -18.46 4.35
C SER A 454 10.66 -17.80 4.95
N ASP A 455 10.54 -17.13 6.09
CA ASP A 455 11.64 -16.46 6.79
C ASP A 455 12.75 -17.46 7.18
N LYS A 456 12.39 -18.64 7.70
CA LYS A 456 13.32 -19.73 8.02
C LYS A 456 14.03 -20.27 6.77
N THR A 457 13.32 -20.39 5.66
CA THR A 457 13.89 -20.86 4.38
C THR A 457 14.88 -19.85 3.81
N ILE A 458 14.56 -18.55 3.84
CA ILE A 458 15.44 -17.46 3.42
C ILE A 458 16.70 -17.42 4.29
N SER A 459 16.54 -17.55 5.61
CA SER A 459 17.67 -17.59 6.56
C SER A 459 18.61 -18.77 6.29
N ARG A 460 18.06 -19.97 6.00
CA ARG A 460 18.85 -21.15 5.60
C ARG A 460 19.62 -20.91 4.30
N LYS A 461 18.98 -20.38 3.25
CA LYS A 461 19.65 -20.03 1.99
C LYS A 461 20.78 -19.01 2.18
N ARG A 462 20.58 -18.00 3.03
CA ARG A 462 21.62 -17.00 3.36
C ARG A 462 22.80 -17.58 4.13
N LYS A 463 22.58 -18.57 5.00
CA LYS A 463 23.66 -19.29 5.70
C LYS A 463 24.48 -20.15 4.74
N ILE A 464 23.83 -20.86 3.82
CA ILE A 464 24.50 -21.67 2.80
C ILE A 464 25.39 -20.79 1.92
N ASN A 465 24.87 -19.67 1.42
CA ASN A 465 25.64 -18.74 0.58
C ASN A 465 26.85 -18.08 1.29
N LYS A 466 26.86 -18.02 2.63
CA LYS A 466 27.98 -17.51 3.44
C LYS A 466 29.05 -18.56 3.74
N ILE A 467 28.74 -19.84 3.57
CA ILE A 467 29.68 -20.96 3.78
C ILE A 467 30.38 -21.31 2.44
N SER A 468 29.77 -20.92 1.32
CA SER A 468 30.29 -21.09 -0.05
C SER A 468 31.05 -19.86 -0.60
N GLN A 469 31.39 -18.89 0.26
CA GLN A 469 32.35 -17.81 0.03
C GLN A 469 33.48 -17.96 1.04
#